data_AF-A0A8S2F008-F1
#
_entry.id   AF-A0A8S2F008-F1
#
_cell.length_a   1.000
_cell.length_b   1.000
_cell.length_c   1.000
_cell.angle_alpha   90.00
_cell.angle_beta   90.00
_cell.angle_gamma   90.00
#
_symmetry.space_group_name_H-M   'P 1'
#
loop_
_entity.id
_entity.type
_entity.pdbx_description
1 polymer ?
#
loop_
_entity_poly.entity_id
_entity_poly.type
_entity_poly.pdbx_seq_one_letter_code
_entity_poly.pdbx_strand_id
1 'polypeptide(L)'
;GLGSAALGGLGGVIGGAVGGALGGGMGGVLGGGLGAGVTGALGSNPCSNLTLCLNDGVCKPNGKTYICVCPKFYSGVNCQQHNSGRDTKELDDIISGSQKNYDHTVENVLERNKDWTDMLVVADVTKSMEACDASIYLWLKLNALSNNRALYYVFFNDGDNKRNAQKIIGSTGGIYGTSPSDLNVVLETMRTAIKNGDGGDIPENDIEAIIRGIKDCPTCKSVVHIADNSATPRDLILLDQVKLPVKVIVCGAKTKEDVNPGLIYIADKTQGSIHTMKEDILSVAGQFPRGKTVKIGSDIYKLGSRGFKKVETL
;
A
#
# COMPACT_ATOMS: atom_id res chain seq x y z
N GLY A 1 -56.35 20.05 6.35
CA GLY A 1 -55.58 21.24 6.79
C GLY A 1 -54.14 20.99 6.38
N LEU A 2 -53.56 21.73 5.44
CA LEU A 2 -53.20 23.17 5.46
C LEU A 2 -52.23 23.51 6.60
N GLY A 3 -51.01 23.91 6.21
CA GLY A 3 -50.01 24.47 7.10
C GLY A 3 -48.60 24.59 6.50
N SER A 4 -48.45 25.19 5.32
CA SER A 4 -47.18 25.78 4.84
C SER A 4 -47.19 27.28 5.10
N ALA A 5 -46.05 27.86 5.51
CA ALA A 5 -45.65 29.27 5.39
C ALA A 5 -44.30 29.47 6.12
N ALA A 6 -43.37 30.36 5.77
CA ALA A 6 -43.18 31.23 4.62
C ALA A 6 -41.77 31.85 4.73
N LEU A 7 -41.27 32.35 3.60
CA LEU A 7 -40.07 33.17 3.44
C LEU A 7 -40.16 34.52 4.17
N GLY A 8 -39.00 35.13 4.43
CA GLY A 8 -38.84 36.57 4.62
C GLY A 8 -37.36 36.98 4.46
N GLY A 9 -37.04 37.64 3.35
CA GLY A 9 -35.74 38.25 3.08
C GLY A 9 -35.70 39.75 3.40
N LEU A 10 -34.71 40.43 2.80
CA LEU A 10 -34.28 41.84 2.90
C LEU A 10 -33.14 42.03 3.92
N GLY A 11 -31.98 42.59 3.59
CA GLY A 11 -31.53 43.31 2.41
C GLY A 11 -30.54 44.40 2.86
N GLY A 12 -29.57 44.79 2.02
CA GLY A 12 -28.83 46.05 2.24
C GLY A 12 -27.38 46.04 1.77
N VAL A 13 -27.20 46.57 0.57
CA VAL A 13 -25.94 46.88 -0.12
C VAL A 13 -25.53 48.32 0.18
N ILE A 14 -24.25 48.58 0.48
CA ILE A 14 -23.58 49.89 0.34
C ILE A 14 -22.09 49.54 0.10
N GLY A 15 -21.36 49.87 -0.97
CA GLY A 15 -21.45 50.99 -1.90
C GLY A 15 -20.38 52.03 -1.53
N GLY A 16 -19.21 52.05 -2.20
CA GLY A 16 -18.23 53.13 -1.95
C GLY A 16 -16.85 52.91 -2.56
N ALA A 17 -16.72 53.15 -3.86
CA ALA A 17 -15.44 53.47 -4.48
C ALA A 17 -15.20 54.99 -4.36
N VAL A 18 -13.99 55.41 -3.98
CA VAL A 18 -13.52 56.79 -4.12
C VAL A 18 -12.08 56.77 -4.61
N GLY A 19 -11.86 57.40 -5.76
CA GLY A 19 -10.55 57.60 -6.36
C GLY A 19 -9.77 58.76 -5.74
N GLY A 20 -8.49 58.82 -6.06
CA GLY A 20 -7.62 59.96 -5.77
C GLY A 20 -6.34 59.84 -6.58
N ALA A 21 -6.22 60.68 -7.60
CA ALA A 21 -5.03 60.89 -8.42
C ALA A 21 -4.39 62.23 -8.05
N LEU A 22 -3.08 62.26 -7.80
CA LEU A 22 -2.12 63.38 -7.87
C LEU A 22 -0.72 62.71 -7.85
N GLY A 23 0.32 63.00 -8.64
CA GLY A 23 0.67 64.09 -9.54
C GLY A 23 2.16 64.44 -9.35
N GLY A 24 2.95 64.46 -10.43
CA GLY A 24 4.32 65.00 -10.52
C GLY A 24 5.45 63.94 -10.57
N GLY A 25 6.43 63.94 -11.47
CA GLY A 25 6.86 64.90 -12.48
C GLY A 25 8.39 65.07 -12.47
N MET A 26 9.02 64.85 -13.63
CA MET A 26 10.35 65.32 -14.09
C MET A 26 11.62 64.49 -13.82
N GLY A 27 12.36 64.26 -14.92
CA GLY A 27 13.78 63.88 -14.91
C GLY A 27 14.22 63.09 -16.15
N GLY A 28 14.19 63.69 -17.34
CA GLY A 28 14.75 63.09 -18.56
C GLY A 28 16.25 63.36 -18.70
N VAL A 29 17.00 62.42 -19.29
CA VAL A 29 18.18 62.69 -20.12
C VAL A 29 18.21 61.68 -21.26
N LEU A 30 18.07 62.20 -22.49
CA LEU A 30 18.39 61.54 -23.74
C LEU A 30 19.91 61.63 -23.96
N GLY A 31 20.55 60.50 -24.25
CA GLY A 31 21.93 60.44 -24.73
C GLY A 31 22.08 59.22 -25.63
N GLY A 32 22.04 59.45 -26.95
CA GLY A 32 22.21 58.42 -27.96
C GLY A 32 23.63 57.88 -28.03
N GLY A 33 23.73 56.60 -28.41
CA GLY A 33 24.99 55.92 -28.71
C GLY A 33 24.71 54.65 -29.50
N LEU A 34 24.77 54.76 -30.84
CA LEU A 34 24.84 53.64 -31.76
C LEU A 34 26.15 52.88 -31.51
N GLY A 35 26.07 51.61 -31.14
CA GLY A 35 27.21 50.71 -30.97
C GLY A 35 26.80 49.29 -31.33
N ALA A 36 27.28 48.82 -32.47
CA ALA A 36 26.97 47.53 -33.05
C ALA A 36 27.48 46.34 -32.19
N GLY A 37 26.67 45.28 -32.19
CA GLY A 37 27.15 43.90 -32.27
C GLY A 37 27.83 43.30 -31.04
N VAL A 38 27.04 42.64 -30.19
CA VAL A 38 27.19 41.21 -29.91
C VAL A 38 25.79 40.66 -29.62
N THR A 39 25.10 40.11 -30.62
CA THR A 39 23.98 39.18 -30.36
C THR A 39 24.58 37.89 -29.84
N GLY A 40 24.95 37.87 -28.57
CA GLY A 40 25.19 36.63 -27.85
C GLY A 40 23.85 35.93 -27.76
N ALA A 41 23.65 34.91 -28.59
CA ALA A 41 22.49 34.03 -28.48
C ALA A 41 22.39 33.59 -27.01
N LEU A 42 21.35 34.03 -26.32
CA LEU A 42 20.94 33.45 -25.05
C LEU A 42 20.77 31.96 -25.35
N GLY A 43 21.72 31.14 -24.90
CA GLY A 43 21.67 29.70 -25.11
C GLY A 43 20.35 29.21 -24.54
N SER A 44 19.44 28.78 -25.41
CA SER A 44 18.16 28.20 -25.03
C SER A 44 18.44 27.06 -24.05
N ASN A 45 17.96 27.16 -22.81
CA ASN A 45 18.13 26.09 -21.83
C ASN A 45 17.44 24.83 -22.37
N PRO A 46 18.19 23.77 -22.68
CA PRO A 46 17.63 22.57 -23.31
C PRO A 46 16.70 21.77 -22.38
N CYS A 47 16.63 22.13 -21.09
CA CYS A 47 15.71 21.56 -20.10
C CYS A 47 14.46 22.42 -19.84
N SER A 48 14.16 23.44 -20.66
CA SER A 48 12.97 24.28 -20.47
C SER A 48 11.64 23.55 -20.73
N ASN A 49 11.68 22.38 -21.37
CA ASN A 49 10.51 21.52 -21.56
C ASN A 49 10.46 20.44 -20.46
N LEU A 50 9.52 20.60 -19.53
CA LEU A 50 9.31 19.73 -18.37
C LEU A 50 8.91 18.28 -18.72
N THR A 51 8.62 17.96 -19.99
CA THR A 51 8.21 16.60 -20.42
C THR A 51 9.33 15.81 -21.12
N LEU A 52 10.55 16.33 -21.18
CA LEU A 52 11.68 15.68 -21.87
C LEU A 52 12.14 14.39 -21.19
N CYS A 53 12.20 14.38 -19.85
CA CYS A 53 12.55 13.20 -19.08
C CYS A 53 11.28 12.59 -18.50
N LEU A 54 10.93 11.40 -18.96
CA LEU A 54 9.75 10.66 -18.52
C LEU A 54 10.00 10.03 -17.14
N ASN A 55 8.93 9.55 -16.50
CA ASN A 55 8.99 8.74 -15.27
C ASN A 55 9.83 9.40 -14.17
N ASP A 56 9.61 10.69 -13.90
CA ASP A 56 10.30 11.48 -12.88
C ASP A 56 11.83 11.63 -13.09
N GLY A 57 12.30 11.51 -14.33
CA GLY A 57 13.69 11.81 -14.69
C GLY A 57 14.07 13.27 -14.50
N VAL A 58 15.30 13.50 -14.01
CA VAL A 58 15.82 14.85 -13.78
C VAL A 58 16.61 15.30 -15.01
N CYS A 59 16.11 16.33 -15.69
CA CYS A 59 16.82 16.93 -16.82
C CYS A 59 18.03 17.76 -16.35
N LYS A 60 19.19 17.54 -16.97
CA LYS A 60 20.40 18.35 -16.76
C LYS A 60 20.91 18.92 -18.11
N PRO A 61 21.22 20.22 -18.19
CA PRO A 61 21.84 20.80 -19.38
C PRO A 61 23.21 20.17 -19.68
N ASN A 62 23.50 19.90 -20.95
CA ASN A 62 24.78 19.40 -21.44
C ASN A 62 25.19 20.18 -22.70
N GLY A 63 25.82 21.35 -22.52
CA GLY A 63 26.12 22.26 -23.63
C GLY A 63 24.85 22.78 -24.30
N LYS A 64 24.70 22.51 -25.61
CA LYS A 64 23.47 22.85 -26.38
C LYS A 64 22.41 21.73 -26.34
N THR A 65 22.68 20.62 -25.68
CA THR A 65 21.78 19.44 -25.57
C THR A 65 21.44 19.16 -24.11
N TYR A 66 20.66 18.12 -23.83
CA TYR A 66 20.30 17.71 -22.47
C TYR A 66 20.72 16.26 -22.20
N ILE A 67 20.76 15.91 -20.91
CA ILE A 67 20.81 14.52 -20.44
C ILE A 67 19.73 14.32 -19.37
N CYS A 68 19.02 13.20 -19.45
CA CYS A 68 18.13 12.77 -18.38
C CYS A 68 18.89 11.90 -17.38
N VAL A 69 18.90 12.30 -16.12
CA VAL A 69 19.31 11.42 -15.02
C VAL A 69 18.08 10.61 -14.64
N CYS A 70 18.04 9.36 -15.09
CA CYS A 70 16.90 8.49 -14.84
C CYS A 70 16.87 8.01 -13.39
N PRO A 71 15.67 7.95 -12.79
CA PRO A 71 15.49 7.33 -11.49
C PRO A 71 15.75 5.83 -11.60
N LYS A 72 15.85 5.19 -10.44
CA LYS A 72 16.08 3.76 -10.34
C LYS A 72 15.06 3.01 -11.21
N PHE A 73 15.54 2.02 -11.98
CA PHE A 73 14.74 1.14 -12.86
C PHE A 73 14.23 1.75 -14.17
N TYR A 74 14.62 2.98 -14.50
CA TYR A 74 14.37 3.56 -15.82
C TYR A 74 15.67 3.83 -16.56
N SER A 75 15.64 3.73 -17.89
CA SER A 75 16.73 4.08 -18.77
C SER A 75 16.26 4.51 -20.16
N GLY A 76 17.20 4.66 -21.09
CA GLY A 76 16.97 5.31 -22.37
C GLY A 76 17.18 6.82 -22.27
N VAL A 77 17.28 7.47 -23.43
CA VAL A 77 17.62 8.90 -23.57
C VAL A 77 16.67 9.80 -22.77
N ASN A 78 15.40 9.40 -22.66
CA ASN A 78 14.33 10.13 -21.99
C ASN A 78 13.73 9.34 -20.81
N CYS A 79 14.43 8.35 -20.27
CA CYS A 79 13.92 7.47 -19.21
C CYS A 79 12.65 6.69 -19.61
N GLN A 80 12.47 6.43 -20.91
CA GLN A 80 11.29 5.75 -21.46
C GLN A 80 11.33 4.23 -21.32
N GLN A 81 12.50 3.66 -21.06
CA GLN A 81 12.69 2.22 -20.96
C GLN A 81 12.64 1.80 -19.50
N HIS A 82 11.77 0.86 -19.16
CA HIS A 82 11.79 0.24 -17.84
C HIS A 82 12.81 -0.90 -17.83
N ASN A 83 13.84 -0.76 -17.01
CA ASN A 83 14.92 -1.73 -16.86
C ASN A 83 14.56 -2.76 -15.80
N SER A 84 13.77 -3.74 -16.19
CA SER A 84 13.45 -4.95 -15.42
C SER A 84 14.64 -5.90 -15.21
N GLY A 85 15.83 -5.60 -15.76
CA GLY A 85 17.00 -6.49 -15.75
C GLY A 85 17.65 -6.77 -14.38
N ARG A 86 17.20 -6.12 -13.29
CA ARG A 86 17.58 -6.53 -11.92
C ARG A 86 16.67 -7.60 -11.33
N ASP A 87 15.46 -7.77 -11.89
CA ASP A 87 14.50 -8.77 -11.40
C ASP A 87 14.94 -10.19 -11.70
N THR A 88 15.62 -10.43 -12.83
CA THR A 88 15.93 -11.81 -13.26
C THR A 88 16.91 -12.48 -12.31
N LYS A 89 17.91 -11.77 -11.78
CA LYS A 89 18.89 -12.39 -10.88
C LYS A 89 18.30 -12.76 -9.52
N GLU A 90 17.51 -11.87 -8.92
CA GLU A 90 16.83 -12.13 -7.63
C GLU A 90 15.80 -13.26 -7.78
N LEU A 91 15.12 -13.31 -8.93
CA LEU A 91 14.22 -14.41 -9.30
C LEU A 91 14.90 -15.72 -9.62
N ASP A 92 16.01 -15.70 -10.33
CA ASP A 92 16.78 -16.90 -10.64
C ASP A 92 17.36 -17.47 -9.35
N ASP A 93 17.78 -16.64 -8.40
CA ASP A 93 18.24 -17.06 -7.07
C ASP A 93 17.08 -17.69 -6.24
N ILE A 94 15.86 -17.16 -6.32
CA ILE A 94 14.63 -17.71 -5.69
C ILE A 94 14.18 -19.02 -6.37
N ILE A 95 14.04 -19.02 -7.69
CA ILE A 95 13.54 -20.16 -8.51
C ILE A 95 14.53 -21.32 -8.54
N SER A 96 15.85 -21.04 -8.50
CA SER A 96 16.88 -22.08 -8.44
C SER A 96 16.96 -22.81 -7.10
N GLY A 97 16.11 -22.46 -6.12
CA GLY A 97 16.09 -23.08 -4.80
C GLY A 97 17.36 -22.79 -3.98
N SER A 98 18.14 -21.77 -4.36
CA SER A 98 19.35 -21.38 -3.64
C SER A 98 19.05 -20.66 -2.31
N GLN A 99 17.82 -20.14 -2.15
CA GLN A 99 17.23 -19.65 -0.91
C GLN A 99 16.81 -20.84 -0.01
N LYS A 100 17.67 -21.20 0.94
CA LYS A 100 17.49 -22.35 1.86
C LYS A 100 16.24 -22.29 2.76
N ASN A 101 15.53 -21.15 2.78
CA ASN A 101 14.42 -20.84 3.70
C ASN A 101 13.15 -20.32 3.00
N TYR A 102 12.97 -20.58 1.71
CA TYR A 102 11.80 -20.13 0.96
C TYR A 102 10.49 -20.75 1.53
N ASP A 103 9.46 -19.93 1.76
CA ASP A 103 8.16 -20.40 2.27
C ASP A 103 7.14 -20.55 1.14
N HIS A 104 6.82 -21.80 0.79
CA HIS A 104 5.88 -22.15 -0.28
C HIS A 104 4.38 -21.95 0.08
N THR A 105 4.06 -21.22 1.14
CA THR A 105 2.68 -21.15 1.65
C THR A 105 1.72 -20.48 0.68
N VAL A 106 2.08 -19.34 0.10
CA VAL A 106 1.13 -18.55 -0.72
C VAL A 106 0.78 -19.29 -2.01
N GLU A 107 1.77 -19.84 -2.73
CA GLU A 107 1.47 -20.59 -3.96
C GLU A 107 0.69 -21.86 -3.66
N ASN A 108 1.01 -22.60 -2.58
CA ASN A 108 0.33 -23.83 -2.26
C ASN A 108 -1.15 -23.58 -1.91
N VAL A 109 -1.43 -22.52 -1.15
CA VAL A 109 -2.80 -22.15 -0.81
C VAL A 109 -3.56 -21.69 -2.06
N LEU A 110 -2.98 -20.80 -2.86
CA LEU A 110 -3.67 -20.24 -4.03
C LEU A 110 -3.85 -21.25 -5.17
N GLU A 111 -2.99 -22.28 -5.23
CA GLU A 111 -3.10 -23.42 -6.13
C GLU A 111 -4.19 -24.41 -5.68
N ARG A 112 -4.39 -24.62 -4.37
CA ARG A 112 -5.53 -25.41 -3.87
C ARG A 112 -6.87 -24.69 -4.03
N ASN A 113 -6.87 -23.36 -4.02
CA ASN A 113 -8.06 -22.53 -3.96
C ASN A 113 -8.29 -21.73 -5.26
N LYS A 114 -8.20 -22.38 -6.43
CA LYS A 114 -8.27 -21.73 -7.76
C LYS A 114 -9.57 -21.02 -8.06
N ASP A 115 -10.65 -21.43 -7.41
CA ASP A 115 -12.00 -20.91 -7.55
C ASP A 115 -12.18 -19.54 -6.89
N TRP A 116 -11.23 -19.08 -6.06
CA TRP A 116 -11.33 -17.75 -5.48
C TRP A 116 -11.10 -16.65 -6.54
N THR A 117 -12.10 -15.79 -6.68
CA THR A 117 -12.14 -14.63 -7.58
C THR A 117 -12.68 -13.39 -6.85
N ASP A 118 -12.66 -12.24 -7.54
CA ASP A 118 -13.14 -10.95 -7.02
C ASP A 118 -12.47 -10.57 -5.69
N MET A 119 -11.18 -10.88 -5.54
CA MET A 119 -10.45 -10.76 -4.27
C MET A 119 -9.74 -9.42 -4.14
N LEU A 120 -9.76 -8.87 -2.92
CA LEU A 120 -8.76 -7.92 -2.44
C LEU A 120 -7.62 -8.73 -1.83
N VAL A 121 -6.38 -8.56 -2.30
CA VAL A 121 -5.20 -9.18 -1.68
C VAL A 121 -4.52 -8.14 -0.78
N VAL A 122 -4.31 -8.48 0.50
CA VAL A 122 -3.65 -7.62 1.50
C VAL A 122 -2.48 -8.38 2.10
N ALA A 123 -1.25 -7.94 1.86
CA ALA A 123 -0.05 -8.64 2.28
C ALA A 123 0.79 -7.81 3.25
N ASP A 124 1.14 -8.45 4.37
CA ASP A 124 2.26 -8.04 5.21
C ASP A 124 3.56 -8.26 4.43
N VAL A 125 4.38 -7.21 4.35
CA VAL A 125 5.71 -7.23 3.71
C VAL A 125 6.79 -6.66 4.64
N THR A 126 6.59 -6.82 5.94
CA THR A 126 7.60 -6.54 6.97
C THR A 126 8.77 -7.53 6.88
N LYS A 127 9.86 -7.25 7.60
CA LYS A 127 11.10 -8.02 7.43
C LYS A 127 10.97 -9.51 7.76
N SER A 128 10.13 -9.89 8.71
CA SER A 128 9.90 -11.31 9.04
C SER A 128 9.24 -12.07 7.89
N MET A 129 8.58 -11.38 6.96
CA MET A 129 7.90 -11.95 5.81
C MET A 129 8.83 -12.23 4.62
N GLU A 130 10.13 -11.91 4.66
CA GLU A 130 11.06 -12.05 3.52
C GLU A 130 10.99 -13.42 2.81
N ALA A 131 10.88 -14.51 3.58
CA ALA A 131 10.73 -15.86 3.04
C ALA A 131 9.40 -16.09 2.30
N CYS A 132 8.32 -15.44 2.75
CA CYS A 132 6.99 -15.50 2.15
C CYS A 132 6.82 -14.46 1.03
N ASP A 133 7.49 -13.31 1.10
CA ASP A 133 7.50 -12.27 0.06
C ASP A 133 7.98 -12.83 -1.27
N ALA A 134 9.00 -13.70 -1.24
CA ALA A 134 9.46 -14.42 -2.42
C ALA A 134 8.34 -15.26 -3.07
N SER A 135 7.48 -15.87 -2.26
CA SER A 135 6.33 -16.66 -2.70
C SER A 135 5.19 -15.80 -3.24
N ILE A 136 4.91 -14.65 -2.60
CA ILE A 136 3.99 -13.64 -3.14
C ILE A 136 4.47 -13.16 -4.51
N TYR A 137 5.75 -12.83 -4.62
CA TYR A 137 6.37 -12.34 -5.85
C TYR A 137 6.26 -13.38 -6.98
N LEU A 138 6.59 -14.64 -6.69
CA LEU A 138 6.47 -15.74 -7.64
C LEU A 138 5.02 -15.92 -8.11
N TRP A 139 4.09 -15.96 -7.17
CA TRP A 139 2.66 -16.08 -7.49
C TRP A 139 2.19 -14.93 -8.37
N LEU A 140 2.57 -13.69 -8.06
CA LEU A 140 2.21 -12.51 -8.87
C LEU A 140 2.71 -12.65 -10.31
N LYS A 141 3.96 -13.06 -10.51
CA LYS A 141 4.53 -13.24 -11.86
C LYS A 141 3.85 -14.34 -12.66
N LEU A 142 3.43 -15.42 -12.01
CA LEU A 142 2.79 -16.55 -12.66
C LEU A 142 1.28 -16.33 -12.89
N ASN A 143 0.60 -15.54 -12.05
CA ASN A 143 -0.86 -15.56 -11.95
C ASN A 143 -1.56 -14.19 -11.94
N ALA A 144 -0.88 -13.08 -11.63
CA ALA A 144 -1.57 -11.81 -11.31
C ALA A 144 -2.39 -11.25 -12.47
N LEU A 145 -1.99 -11.48 -13.71
CA LEU A 145 -2.65 -10.93 -14.90
C LEU A 145 -3.40 -11.96 -15.76
N SER A 146 -3.14 -13.25 -15.57
CA SER A 146 -3.67 -14.29 -16.45
C SER A 146 -5.12 -14.67 -16.15
N ASN A 147 -5.57 -14.51 -14.90
CA ASN A 147 -6.83 -15.10 -14.44
C ASN A 147 -7.83 -14.10 -13.81
N ASN A 148 -7.52 -12.79 -13.75
CA ASN A 148 -8.37 -11.73 -13.17
C ASN A 148 -8.97 -12.06 -11.78
N ARG A 149 -8.28 -12.88 -10.98
CA ARG A 149 -8.78 -13.40 -9.70
C ARG A 149 -8.76 -12.33 -8.59
N ALA A 150 -7.74 -11.47 -8.60
CA ALA A 150 -7.59 -10.35 -7.69
C ALA A 150 -7.93 -9.04 -8.42
N LEU A 151 -8.76 -8.21 -7.79
CA LEU A 151 -9.20 -6.92 -8.33
C LEU A 151 -8.40 -5.75 -7.76
N TYR A 152 -7.70 -5.97 -6.65
CA TYR A 152 -6.89 -4.95 -6.00
C TYR A 152 -5.84 -5.57 -5.07
N TYR A 153 -4.70 -4.91 -4.92
CA TYR A 153 -3.60 -5.30 -4.05
C TYR A 153 -3.31 -4.21 -3.03
N VAL A 154 -3.02 -4.61 -1.80
CA VAL A 154 -2.49 -3.76 -0.74
C VAL A 154 -1.28 -4.45 -0.12
N PHE A 155 -0.19 -3.70 0.07
CA PHE A 155 1.01 -4.12 0.78
C PHE A 155 1.23 -3.17 1.96
N PHE A 156 1.61 -3.70 3.13
CA PHE A 156 1.87 -2.87 4.30
C PHE A 156 3.15 -3.26 5.04
N ASN A 157 3.75 -2.28 5.70
CA ASN A 157 5.08 -2.38 6.34
C ASN A 157 5.12 -1.81 7.77
N ASP A 158 3.94 -1.61 8.37
CA ASP A 158 3.73 -1.07 9.71
C ASP A 158 4.29 0.34 9.95
N GLY A 159 4.00 1.22 8.99
CA GLY A 159 4.10 2.66 9.21
C GLY A 159 5.41 3.28 8.78
N ASP A 160 6.07 2.77 7.73
CA ASP A 160 7.22 3.41 7.09
C ASP A 160 8.38 3.74 8.05
N ASN A 161 8.79 2.76 8.87
CA ASN A 161 9.82 2.92 9.91
C ASN A 161 9.49 3.99 10.97
N LYS A 162 8.20 4.30 11.18
CA LYS A 162 7.77 5.10 12.32
C LYS A 162 8.25 4.48 13.63
N ARG A 163 8.67 5.33 14.55
CA ARG A 163 8.94 4.89 15.93
C ARG A 163 7.66 4.35 16.56
N ASN A 164 7.76 3.34 17.42
CA ASN A 164 6.60 2.65 18.01
C ASN A 164 5.60 3.61 18.68
N ALA A 165 6.08 4.68 19.33
CA ALA A 165 5.23 5.70 19.96
C ALA A 165 4.36 6.50 18.96
N GLN A 166 4.69 6.47 17.67
CA GLN A 166 3.98 7.14 16.58
C GLN A 166 3.02 6.20 15.84
N LYS A 167 3.04 4.90 16.15
CA LYS A 167 2.15 3.88 15.56
C LYS A 167 0.80 3.88 16.27
N ILE A 168 0.06 4.95 16.04
CA ILE A 168 -1.27 5.15 16.62
C ILE A 168 -2.28 4.32 15.84
N ILE A 169 -3.00 3.43 16.53
CA ILE A 169 -4.06 2.60 15.95
C ILE A 169 -5.08 3.48 15.22
N GLY A 170 -5.38 3.11 13.98
CA GLY A 170 -6.21 3.85 13.02
C GLY A 170 -5.41 4.86 12.17
N SER A 171 -4.10 4.99 12.37
CA SER A 171 -3.25 6.00 11.72
C SER A 171 -1.77 5.59 11.64
N THR A 172 -1.48 4.27 11.72
CA THR A 172 -0.12 3.75 11.67
C THR A 172 0.52 4.00 10.30
N GLY A 173 -0.23 3.82 9.21
CA GLY A 173 0.23 4.14 7.85
C GLY A 173 1.13 3.06 7.25
N GLY A 174 1.97 3.41 6.26
CA GLY A 174 2.78 2.40 5.56
C GLY A 174 1.94 1.41 4.77
N ILE A 175 0.88 1.90 4.11
CA ILE A 175 -0.10 1.11 3.37
C ILE A 175 -0.08 1.56 1.90
N TYR A 176 0.18 0.62 1.00
CA TYR A 176 0.43 0.86 -0.41
C TYR A 176 -0.55 0.05 -1.25
N GLY A 177 -1.41 0.72 -2.02
CA GLY A 177 -2.49 0.08 -2.79
C GLY A 177 -2.35 0.27 -4.30
N THR A 178 -2.73 -0.74 -5.10
CA THR A 178 -2.75 -0.65 -6.56
C THR A 178 -3.73 -1.61 -7.22
N SER A 179 -4.24 -1.21 -8.39
CA SER A 179 -5.04 -2.06 -9.27
C SER A 179 -4.16 -3.05 -10.06
N PRO A 180 -4.71 -4.20 -10.49
CA PRO A 180 -3.99 -5.27 -11.18
C PRO A 180 -3.72 -4.97 -12.68
N SER A 181 -3.79 -3.73 -13.14
CA SER A 181 -3.74 -3.42 -14.59
C SER A 181 -2.38 -3.64 -15.23
N ASP A 182 -1.30 -3.62 -14.45
CA ASP A 182 0.08 -3.86 -14.89
C ASP A 182 0.86 -4.55 -13.78
N LEU A 183 1.43 -5.72 -14.08
CA LEU A 183 2.23 -6.50 -13.15
C LEU A 183 3.42 -5.70 -12.62
N ASN A 184 4.09 -4.90 -13.45
CA ASN A 184 5.24 -4.10 -13.01
C ASN A 184 4.82 -3.07 -11.95
N VAL A 185 3.63 -2.47 -12.10
CA VAL A 185 3.09 -1.52 -11.12
C VAL A 185 2.78 -2.24 -9.80
N VAL A 186 2.20 -3.45 -9.85
CA VAL A 186 1.96 -4.27 -8.65
C VAL A 186 3.26 -4.59 -7.94
N LEU A 187 4.26 -5.09 -8.68
CA LEU A 187 5.57 -5.44 -8.11
C LEU A 187 6.31 -4.22 -7.55
N GLU A 188 6.25 -3.07 -8.22
CA GLU A 188 6.90 -1.85 -7.72
C GLU A 188 6.20 -1.29 -6.48
N THR A 189 4.88 -1.43 -6.40
CA THR A 189 4.12 -1.07 -5.19
C THR A 189 4.56 -1.92 -4.00
N MET A 190 4.69 -3.24 -4.18
CA MET A 190 5.21 -4.16 -3.16
C MET A 190 6.64 -3.79 -2.75
N ARG A 191 7.56 -3.59 -3.70
CA ARG A 191 8.95 -3.20 -3.41
C ARG A 191 9.06 -1.87 -2.68
N THR A 192 8.20 -0.91 -3.02
CA THR A 192 8.16 0.39 -2.36
C THR A 192 7.75 0.23 -0.89
N ALA A 193 6.74 -0.59 -0.61
CA ALA A 193 6.35 -0.92 0.76
C ALA A 193 7.51 -1.55 1.54
N ILE A 194 8.14 -2.62 1.03
CA ILE A 194 9.31 -3.29 1.65
C ILE A 194 10.44 -2.30 1.94
N LYS A 195 10.74 -1.42 0.98
CA LYS A 195 11.87 -0.48 1.11
C LYS A 195 11.62 0.58 2.19
N ASN A 196 10.37 0.98 2.38
CA ASN A 196 10.03 2.11 3.24
C ASN A 196 9.86 1.72 4.72
N GLY A 197 9.69 0.45 5.04
CA GLY A 197 9.44 -0.03 6.41
C GLY A 197 9.80 -1.49 6.59
N ASP A 198 10.31 -1.85 7.78
CA ASP A 198 10.69 -3.22 8.12
C ASP A 198 9.82 -3.86 9.22
N GLY A 199 8.77 -3.18 9.68
CA GLY A 199 7.98 -3.57 10.85
C GLY A 199 8.51 -2.89 12.12
N GLY A 200 9.70 -3.25 12.58
CA GLY A 200 10.37 -2.59 13.72
C GLY A 200 9.98 -3.13 15.10
N ASP A 201 8.69 -3.25 15.44
CA ASP A 201 8.21 -4.01 16.60
C ASP A 201 7.28 -5.15 16.18
N ILE A 202 7.10 -6.16 17.04
CA ILE A 202 6.40 -7.41 16.68
C ILE A 202 4.94 -7.20 16.23
N PRO A 203 4.12 -6.32 16.84
CA PRO A 203 2.72 -6.15 16.42
C PRO A 203 2.56 -5.19 15.22
N GLU A 204 1.92 -5.66 14.15
CA GLU A 204 1.75 -4.94 12.87
C GLU A 204 0.32 -4.35 12.68
N ASN A 205 0.09 -3.55 11.63
CA ASN A 205 -1.15 -2.81 11.35
C ASN A 205 -2.06 -3.41 10.25
N ASP A 206 -2.29 -4.72 10.32
CA ASP A 206 -3.03 -5.50 9.34
C ASP A 206 -4.46 -4.96 9.09
N ILE A 207 -5.19 -4.57 10.14
CA ILE A 207 -6.61 -4.23 10.00
C ILE A 207 -6.78 -2.87 9.31
N GLU A 208 -5.91 -1.89 9.57
CA GLU A 208 -5.87 -0.64 8.82
C GLU A 208 -5.66 -0.89 7.33
N ALA A 209 -4.74 -1.79 6.97
CA ALA A 209 -4.46 -2.16 5.58
C ALA A 209 -5.69 -2.82 4.91
N ILE A 210 -6.36 -3.73 5.61
CA ILE A 210 -7.60 -4.36 5.13
C ILE A 210 -8.71 -3.33 4.93
N ILE A 211 -8.98 -2.46 5.91
CA ILE A 211 -10.01 -1.43 5.82
C ILE A 211 -9.73 -0.50 4.64
N ARG A 212 -8.47 -0.10 4.46
CA ARG A 212 -8.07 0.75 3.34
C ARG A 212 -8.32 0.05 2.00
N GLY A 213 -7.92 -1.21 1.86
CA GLY A 213 -8.13 -1.96 0.63
C GLY A 213 -9.61 -2.19 0.30
N ILE A 214 -10.47 -2.42 1.30
CA ILE A 214 -11.92 -2.57 1.09
C ILE A 214 -12.52 -1.27 0.54
N LYS A 215 -12.07 -0.12 1.07
CA LYS A 215 -12.50 1.20 0.59
C LYS A 215 -12.07 1.43 -0.86
N ASP A 216 -10.86 1.00 -1.22
CA ASP A 216 -10.29 1.22 -2.55
C ASP A 216 -10.75 0.16 -3.58
N CYS A 217 -11.32 -0.96 -3.13
CA CYS A 217 -11.92 -2.01 -3.97
C CYS A 217 -13.40 -2.27 -3.61
N PRO A 218 -14.34 -1.38 -3.98
CA PRO A 218 -15.75 -1.53 -3.62
C PRO A 218 -16.44 -2.74 -4.29
N THR A 219 -15.84 -3.32 -5.33
CA THR A 219 -16.36 -4.50 -6.04
C THR A 219 -15.77 -5.81 -5.54
N CYS A 220 -14.77 -5.78 -4.66
CA CYS A 220 -14.20 -6.98 -4.07
C CYS A 220 -15.23 -7.69 -3.19
N LYS A 221 -15.28 -9.02 -3.27
CA LYS A 221 -16.23 -9.87 -2.53
C LYS A 221 -15.62 -10.55 -1.31
N SER A 222 -14.31 -10.68 -1.27
CA SER A 222 -13.56 -11.24 -0.15
C SER A 222 -12.16 -10.66 -0.07
N VAL A 223 -11.53 -10.80 1.09
CA VAL A 223 -10.14 -10.41 1.33
C VAL A 223 -9.30 -11.68 1.43
N VAL A 224 -8.17 -11.73 0.73
CA VAL A 224 -7.08 -12.66 0.98
C VAL A 224 -6.01 -11.89 1.73
N HIS A 225 -5.86 -12.20 3.01
CA HIS A 225 -4.90 -11.55 3.88
C HIS A 225 -3.70 -12.47 4.08
N ILE A 226 -2.53 -12.08 3.59
CA ILE A 226 -1.28 -12.81 3.75
C ILE A 226 -0.56 -12.20 4.93
N ALA A 227 -0.38 -12.97 6.00
CA ALA A 227 0.01 -12.48 7.31
C ALA A 227 1.16 -13.27 7.94
N ASP A 228 1.98 -12.60 8.73
CA ASP A 228 3.01 -13.23 9.54
C ASP A 228 2.39 -13.97 10.74
N ASN A 229 2.69 -15.26 10.86
CA ASN A 229 2.27 -16.05 12.00
C ASN A 229 2.91 -15.61 13.33
N SER A 230 4.07 -14.94 13.27
CA SER A 230 4.82 -14.51 14.45
C SER A 230 4.30 -13.20 15.06
N ALA A 231 3.47 -12.45 14.32
CA ALA A 231 2.94 -11.16 14.71
C ALA A 231 1.42 -11.22 14.99
N THR A 232 1.01 -10.78 16.18
CA THR A 232 -0.42 -10.53 16.43
C THR A 232 -0.74 -9.09 16.07
N PRO A 233 -1.75 -8.82 15.20
CA PRO A 233 -2.06 -7.46 14.76
C PRO A 233 -2.37 -6.52 15.93
N ARG A 234 -1.80 -5.32 15.92
CA ARG A 234 -1.95 -4.31 16.98
C ARG A 234 -3.34 -3.69 17.00
N ASP A 235 -3.99 -3.69 15.85
CA ASP A 235 -5.17 -2.92 15.53
C ASP A 235 -6.43 -3.78 15.40
N LEU A 236 -6.43 -4.99 15.99
CA LEU A 236 -7.61 -5.87 16.08
C LEU A 236 -8.87 -5.18 16.64
N ILE A 237 -8.71 -4.09 17.40
CA ILE A 237 -9.84 -3.27 17.87
C ILE A 237 -10.64 -2.62 16.73
N LEU A 238 -10.04 -2.46 15.54
CA LEU A 238 -10.68 -1.90 14.35
C LEU A 238 -11.48 -2.95 13.56
N LEU A 239 -11.35 -4.24 13.90
CA LEU A 239 -11.87 -5.36 13.10
C LEU A 239 -13.39 -5.32 12.89
N ASP A 240 -14.14 -4.71 13.81
CA ASP A 240 -15.60 -4.53 13.67
C ASP A 240 -15.99 -3.70 12.43
N GLN A 241 -15.04 -2.96 11.82
CA GLN A 241 -15.24 -2.22 10.57
C GLN A 241 -15.13 -3.10 9.31
N VAL A 242 -14.53 -4.29 9.42
CA VAL A 242 -14.32 -5.21 8.30
C VAL A 242 -15.60 -6.02 8.05
N LYS A 243 -16.19 -5.85 6.87
CA LYS A 243 -17.49 -6.46 6.49
C LYS A 243 -17.40 -7.56 5.44
N LEU A 244 -16.23 -7.74 4.81
CA LEU A 244 -16.00 -8.82 3.87
C LEU A 244 -15.35 -10.02 4.57
N PRO A 245 -15.62 -11.26 4.11
CA PRO A 245 -14.90 -12.44 4.57
C PRO A 245 -13.39 -12.31 4.36
N VAL A 246 -12.61 -12.55 5.41
CA VAL A 246 -11.15 -12.53 5.36
C VAL A 246 -10.59 -13.95 5.39
N LYS A 247 -10.04 -14.37 4.27
CA LYS A 247 -9.31 -15.63 4.08
C LYS A 247 -7.84 -15.37 4.42
N VAL A 248 -7.40 -15.83 5.58
CA VAL A 248 -6.04 -15.53 6.07
C VAL A 248 -5.09 -16.65 5.62
N ILE A 249 -4.10 -16.28 4.80
CA ILE A 249 -2.96 -17.11 4.45
C ILE A 249 -1.86 -16.85 5.48
N VAL A 250 -1.45 -17.89 6.18
CA VAL A 250 -0.58 -17.79 7.36
C VAL A 250 0.85 -18.21 7.00
N CYS A 251 1.70 -17.24 6.71
CA CYS A 251 3.12 -17.47 6.43
C CYS A 251 3.85 -17.94 7.69
N GLY A 252 4.74 -18.92 7.58
CA GLY A 252 5.44 -19.50 8.73
C GLY A 252 4.65 -20.57 9.51
N ALA A 253 3.36 -20.80 9.22
CA ALA A 253 2.60 -21.91 9.80
C ALA A 253 2.58 -23.14 8.89
N LYS A 254 2.88 -24.32 9.45
CA LYS A 254 2.86 -25.59 8.71
C LYS A 254 1.56 -26.36 8.87
N THR A 255 0.93 -26.28 10.04
CA THR A 255 -0.38 -26.88 10.36
C THR A 255 -1.19 -25.93 11.25
N LYS A 256 -2.46 -26.25 11.48
CA LYS A 256 -3.41 -25.44 12.27
C LYS A 256 -3.00 -25.23 13.72
N GLU A 257 -2.27 -26.16 14.31
CA GLU A 257 -1.84 -26.09 15.72
C GLU A 257 -0.85 -24.94 15.96
N ASP A 258 -0.18 -24.48 14.90
CA ASP A 258 0.85 -23.45 14.94
C ASP A 258 0.31 -22.05 14.64
N VAL A 259 -0.99 -21.88 14.37
CA VAL A 259 -1.54 -20.61 13.85
C VAL A 259 -1.75 -19.58 14.97
N ASN A 260 -1.32 -18.35 14.70
CA ASN A 260 -1.49 -17.19 15.56
C ASN A 260 -2.98 -16.98 15.94
N PRO A 261 -3.31 -16.92 17.24
CA PRO A 261 -4.66 -16.65 17.74
C PRO A 261 -5.34 -15.41 17.12
N GLY A 262 -4.58 -14.33 16.90
CA GLY A 262 -5.09 -13.09 16.34
C GLY A 262 -5.58 -13.27 14.89
N LEU A 263 -4.87 -14.09 14.12
CA LEU A 263 -5.24 -14.41 12.74
C LEU A 263 -6.49 -15.29 12.69
N ILE A 264 -6.59 -16.29 13.58
CA ILE A 264 -7.82 -17.09 13.74
C ILE A 264 -9.01 -16.19 14.09
N TYR A 265 -8.81 -15.21 14.97
CA TYR A 265 -9.84 -14.25 15.35
C TYR A 265 -10.35 -13.42 14.17
N ILE A 266 -9.45 -12.97 13.29
CA ILE A 266 -9.80 -12.24 12.07
C ILE A 266 -10.72 -13.10 11.20
N ALA A 267 -10.33 -14.34 10.92
CA ALA A 267 -11.14 -15.26 10.12
C ALA A 267 -12.51 -15.54 10.78
N ASP A 268 -12.55 -15.84 12.09
CA ASP A 268 -13.79 -16.09 12.83
C ASP A 268 -14.77 -14.92 12.74
N LYS A 269 -14.29 -13.70 13.04
CA LYS A 269 -15.13 -12.51 13.13
C LYS A 269 -15.65 -12.04 11.79
N THR A 270 -14.92 -12.30 10.73
CA THR A 270 -15.27 -11.88 9.38
C THR A 270 -16.01 -12.97 8.59
N GLN A 271 -16.28 -14.13 9.20
CA GLN A 271 -16.86 -15.30 8.50
C GLN A 271 -15.96 -15.78 7.36
N GLY A 272 -14.64 -15.65 7.54
CA GLY A 272 -13.63 -16.12 6.61
C GLY A 272 -13.05 -17.48 7.00
N SER A 273 -11.78 -17.69 6.66
CA SER A 273 -11.11 -18.99 6.77
C SER A 273 -9.61 -18.83 7.01
N ILE A 274 -8.96 -19.88 7.51
CA ILE A 274 -7.51 -19.93 7.75
C ILE A 274 -6.88 -20.89 6.76
N HIS A 275 -5.71 -20.52 6.24
CA HIS A 275 -4.99 -21.30 5.23
C HIS A 275 -3.51 -21.36 5.59
N THR A 276 -3.02 -22.58 5.76
CA THR A 276 -1.61 -22.86 6.05
C THR A 276 -0.95 -23.49 4.82
N MET A 277 0.36 -23.73 4.90
CA MET A 277 1.07 -24.39 3.81
C MET A 277 0.43 -25.72 3.38
N LYS A 278 -0.13 -26.50 4.33
CA LYS A 278 -0.61 -27.87 4.08
C LYS A 278 -2.14 -28.03 4.07
N GLU A 279 -2.87 -27.17 4.77
CA GLU A 279 -4.31 -27.35 4.97
C GLU A 279 -5.09 -26.04 4.94
N ASP A 280 -6.36 -26.17 4.53
CA ASP A 280 -7.35 -25.10 4.53
C ASP A 280 -8.40 -25.39 5.61
N ILE A 281 -8.62 -24.43 6.50
CA ILE A 281 -9.45 -24.54 7.68
C ILE A 281 -10.67 -23.63 7.50
N LEU A 282 -11.71 -24.21 6.93
CA LEU A 282 -12.94 -23.47 6.56
C LEU A 282 -13.91 -23.30 7.73
N SER A 283 -13.76 -24.08 8.80
CA SER A 283 -14.77 -24.19 9.84
C SER A 283 -14.68 -23.12 10.93
N VAL A 284 -13.65 -22.28 10.97
CA VAL A 284 -13.37 -21.35 12.09
C VAL A 284 -14.44 -20.28 12.33
N ALA A 285 -15.30 -20.00 11.35
CA ALA A 285 -16.34 -18.96 11.42
C ALA A 285 -17.36 -19.22 12.54
N GLY A 286 -17.52 -18.26 13.44
CA GLY A 286 -18.51 -18.31 14.53
C GLY A 286 -18.16 -19.28 15.66
N GLN A 287 -16.94 -19.82 15.71
CA GLN A 287 -16.54 -20.81 16.70
C GLN A 287 -16.13 -20.23 18.05
N PHE A 288 -15.86 -18.92 18.14
CA PHE A 288 -15.32 -18.30 19.37
C PHE A 288 -16.40 -17.49 20.12
N PRO A 289 -17.07 -18.07 21.14
CA PRO A 289 -18.09 -17.37 21.91
C PRO A 289 -17.50 -16.26 22.78
N ARG A 290 -18.09 -15.05 22.68
CA ARG A 290 -17.70 -13.89 23.52
C ARG A 290 -17.78 -14.22 25.01
N GLY A 291 -16.77 -13.81 25.76
CA GLY A 291 -16.71 -13.96 27.22
C GLY A 291 -16.26 -15.34 27.71
N LYS A 292 -16.15 -16.36 26.85
CA LYS A 292 -15.55 -17.65 27.21
C LYS A 292 -14.04 -17.63 27.02
N THR A 293 -13.36 -18.50 27.75
CA THR A 293 -11.95 -18.81 27.50
C THR A 293 -11.85 -19.84 26.38
N VAL A 294 -10.83 -19.68 25.54
CA VAL A 294 -10.48 -20.62 24.49
C VAL A 294 -8.99 -20.92 24.58
N LYS A 295 -8.65 -22.20 24.53
CA LYS A 295 -7.26 -22.67 24.52
C LYS A 295 -6.74 -22.61 23.09
N ILE A 296 -5.58 -21.99 22.90
CA ILE A 296 -4.89 -21.88 21.62
C ILE A 296 -3.40 -22.17 21.87
N GLY A 297 -2.93 -23.33 21.39
CA GLY A 297 -1.62 -23.86 21.78
C GLY A 297 -1.54 -24.21 23.28
N SER A 298 -0.47 -23.77 23.95
CA SER A 298 -0.32 -23.84 25.41
C SER A 298 -1.03 -22.70 26.15
N ASP A 299 -1.51 -21.69 25.44
CA ASP A 299 -2.06 -20.48 26.04
C ASP A 299 -3.59 -20.53 26.12
N ILE A 300 -4.13 -19.99 27.21
CA ILE A 300 -5.56 -19.76 27.36
C ILE A 300 -5.82 -18.29 27.12
N TYR A 301 -6.73 -18.00 26.21
CA TYR A 301 -7.19 -16.66 25.88
C TYR A 301 -8.63 -16.46 26.32
N LYS A 302 -8.99 -15.26 26.72
CA LYS A 302 -10.38 -14.85 26.92
C LYS A 302 -10.76 -13.83 25.87
N LEU A 303 -11.85 -14.10 25.14
CA LEU A 303 -12.39 -13.12 24.19
C LEU A 303 -13.14 -12.02 24.94
N GLY A 304 -12.52 -10.84 25.04
CA GLY A 304 -13.10 -9.64 25.63
C GLY A 304 -13.69 -8.69 24.57
N SER A 305 -14.15 -7.51 25.01
CA SER A 305 -14.64 -6.45 24.12
C SER A 305 -13.56 -5.85 23.22
N ARG A 306 -12.28 -6.12 23.50
CA ARG A 306 -11.10 -5.62 22.76
C ARG A 306 -10.32 -6.74 22.04
N GLY A 307 -10.93 -7.90 21.81
CA GLY A 307 -10.28 -9.07 21.22
C GLY A 307 -9.80 -10.09 22.26
N PHE A 308 -8.92 -11.01 21.86
CA PHE A 308 -8.34 -12.01 22.75
C PHE A 308 -7.33 -11.37 23.70
N LYS A 309 -7.50 -11.65 24.99
CA LYS A 309 -6.49 -11.40 26.01
C LYS A 309 -5.98 -12.73 26.51
N LYS A 310 -4.67 -12.94 26.47
CA LYS A 310 -4.02 -14.08 27.15
C LYS A 310 -4.30 -13.99 28.64
N VAL A 311 -4.86 -15.04 29.22
CA VAL A 311 -5.19 -15.13 30.64
C VAL A 311 -4.30 -16.12 31.39
N GLU A 312 -3.74 -17.12 30.70
CA GLU A 312 -2.92 -18.17 31.32
C GLU A 312 -2.02 -18.85 30.26
N THR A 313 -0.93 -19.46 30.70
CA THR A 313 -0.10 -20.42 29.93
C THR A 313 -0.04 -21.71 30.73
N LEU A 314 -0.33 -22.84 30.08
CA LEU A 314 -0.25 -24.19 30.64
C LEU A 314 1.16 -24.77 30.57
#